data_AF-A0A0C3LJG4-F1
#
_entry.id   AF-A0A0C3LJG4-F1
#
_cell.length_a   1.000
_cell.length_b   1.000
_cell.length_c   1.000
_cell.angle_alpha   90.00
_cell.angle_beta   90.00
_cell.angle_gamma   90.00
#
_symmetry.space_group_name_H-M   'P 1'
#
loop_
_entity.id
_entity.type
_entity.pdbx_description
1 polymer ?
#
loop_
_entity_poly.entity_id
_entity_poly.type
_entity_poly.pdbx_seq_one_letter_code
_entity_poly.pdbx_strand_id
1 'polypeptide(L)'
;TEHRNAEGRTYWYNNVTKASSWEKPDDLKTPFEAKLGKTKWKEYVSQGRKYWYHASATETKESKWEMPPELTDIAERLKHEEPPTPMRPIGAPNFVPAGQSGLAQQPPASLPLNPLMNPAATPARLPFTPTASALPARPNLPDDPVIPINGFPTHDEAEKAFMHLLKKAGVDPTWTWDATMRAIITDPLYKALGTLAEKKAAWQKYNDEIKAKVAEERETRLNKLRPGFKTLLVGNPDIKHYSTFRTVDKLFSQHPTWLAAKIEEERRFLFDEHVSELKRMQVAEERESRTRAVGRLVDLFKELQVDVVTRWKDAQVAVLESPAYKADREMQALPALDMLLAFEDLIRVLEREWEDQQRKKSIELARRDRRAREGFRELLGELKEAGHIKAKTKWKTIYPVVGKEERYLNLLGCPGSNPLELFWDVVDEMDQELEAKERDVRRALSKSGLEFDENTPYQDYRSALTSAADDEVAKLTEENLKEVYESMKNDLLKKAEDARKKAERRLRHLQDDLRYALKKLGSTINLDEPYEAV
;
A
#
# COMPACT_ATOMS: atom_id res chain seq x y z
N THR A 1 23.44 1.54 -5.58
CA THR A 1 22.75 0.54 -6.41
C THR A 1 21.39 0.25 -5.79
N GLU A 2 20.34 0.06 -6.60
CA GLU A 2 19.00 -0.28 -6.12
C GLU A 2 18.90 -1.79 -5.87
N HIS A 3 18.33 -2.18 -4.73
CA HIS A 3 18.10 -3.58 -4.35
C HIS A 3 16.70 -3.72 -3.76
N ARG A 4 16.13 -4.93 -3.81
CA ARG A 4 14.82 -5.23 -3.19
C ARG A 4 14.98 -6.33 -2.16
N ASN A 5 14.34 -6.18 -1.00
CA ASN A 5 14.30 -7.23 0.02
C ASN A 5 13.27 -8.33 -0.37
N ALA A 6 13.25 -9.42 0.39
CA ALA A 6 12.32 -10.55 0.18
C ALA A 6 10.82 -10.17 0.30
N GLU A 7 10.53 -9.03 0.91
CA GLU A 7 9.17 -8.46 1.05
C GLU A 7 8.82 -7.46 -0.07
N GLY A 8 9.69 -7.30 -1.08
CA GLY A 8 9.46 -6.41 -2.22
C GLY A 8 9.72 -4.92 -1.96
N ARG A 9 10.25 -4.54 -0.79
CA ARG A 9 10.64 -3.17 -0.46
C ARG A 9 12.00 -2.84 -1.06
N THR A 10 12.06 -1.74 -1.81
CA THR A 10 13.29 -1.23 -2.41
C THR A 10 14.16 -0.53 -1.36
N TYR A 11 15.45 -0.85 -1.33
CA TYR A 11 16.49 -0.16 -0.56
C TYR A 11 17.68 0.18 -1.47
N TRP A 12 18.40 1.24 -1.12
CA TRP A 12 19.54 1.74 -1.86
C TRP A 12 20.82 1.41 -1.11
N TYR A 13 21.68 0.64 -1.75
CA TYR A 13 22.98 0.27 -1.19
C TYR A 13 24.07 1.19 -1.75
N ASN A 14 24.81 1.85 -0.87
CA ASN A 14 25.96 2.64 -1.25
C ASN A 14 27.22 1.76 -1.26
N ASN A 15 27.78 1.51 -2.45
CA ASN A 15 28.98 0.67 -2.61
C ASN A 15 30.25 1.26 -1.99
N VAL A 16 30.29 2.57 -1.72
CA VAL A 16 31.45 3.26 -1.15
C VAL A 16 31.40 3.22 0.38
N THR A 17 30.24 3.51 0.97
CA THR A 17 30.08 3.54 2.44
C THR A 17 29.61 2.22 3.03
N LYS A 18 29.29 1.22 2.20
CA LYS A 18 28.71 -0.09 2.56
C LYS A 18 27.44 0.01 3.43
N ALA A 19 26.73 1.14 3.35
CA ALA A 19 25.49 1.37 4.07
C ALA A 19 24.27 1.16 3.16
N SER A 20 23.23 0.52 3.70
CA SER A 20 21.91 0.42 3.07
C SER A 20 20.99 1.49 3.64
N SER A 21 20.39 2.31 2.77
CA SER A 21 19.37 3.29 3.14
C SER A 21 18.03 2.92 2.51
N TRP A 22 16.95 3.20 3.24
CA TRP A 22 15.58 3.08 2.74
C TRP A 22 15.10 4.36 2.04
N GLU A 23 15.97 5.36 1.93
CA GLU A 23 15.73 6.61 1.21
C GLU A 23 16.66 6.70 0.01
N LYS A 24 16.11 7.09 -1.15
CA LYS A 24 16.84 7.23 -2.42
C LYS A 24 17.92 8.32 -2.28
N PRO A 25 19.22 7.97 -2.40
CA PRO A 25 20.31 8.93 -2.27
C PRO A 25 20.22 10.06 -3.31
N ASP A 26 20.64 11.27 -2.93
CA ASP A 26 20.51 12.49 -3.74
C ASP A 26 21.23 12.40 -5.10
N ASP A 27 22.32 11.63 -5.18
CA ASP A 27 23.10 11.42 -6.43
C ASP A 27 22.37 10.59 -7.51
N LEU A 28 21.27 9.93 -7.15
CA LEU A 28 20.44 9.13 -8.06
C LEU A 28 19.08 9.78 -8.37
N LYS A 29 18.81 10.98 -7.83
CA LYS A 29 17.58 11.72 -8.10
C LYS A 29 17.66 12.37 -9.47
N THR A 30 16.54 12.36 -10.21
CA THR A 30 16.48 13.09 -11.49
C THR A 30 16.58 14.60 -11.23
N PRO A 31 17.08 15.42 -12.18
CA PRO A 31 17.14 16.88 -12.00
C PRO A 31 15.76 17.51 -11.69
N PHE A 32 14.68 16.84 -12.08
CA PHE A 32 13.31 17.18 -11.69
C PHE A 32 13.01 16.88 -10.21
N GLU A 33 13.39 15.70 -9.70
CA GLU A 33 13.26 15.32 -8.29
C GLU A 33 14.11 16.19 -7.35
N ALA A 34 15.29 16.65 -7.80
CA ALA A 34 16.15 17.56 -7.03
C ALA A 34 15.56 18.98 -6.91
N LYS A 35 14.90 19.48 -7.96
CA LYS A 35 14.16 20.75 -7.91
C LYS A 35 12.84 20.62 -7.14
N LEU A 36 12.18 19.46 -7.17
CA LEU A 36 10.99 19.16 -6.36
C LEU A 36 11.30 19.16 -4.85
N GLY A 37 12.48 18.71 -4.44
CA GLY A 37 12.93 18.82 -3.04
C GLY A 37 13.11 20.27 -2.55
N LYS A 38 13.21 21.25 -3.45
CA LYS A 38 13.25 22.68 -3.12
C LYS A 38 11.87 23.32 -3.04
N THR A 39 10.82 22.66 -3.53
CA THR A 39 9.44 23.16 -3.44
C THR A 39 8.71 22.55 -2.25
N LYS A 40 7.64 23.21 -1.80
CA LYS A 40 6.84 22.77 -0.64
C LYS A 40 5.86 21.64 -0.99
N TRP A 41 5.92 21.07 -2.20
CA TRP A 41 5.00 20.04 -2.69
C TRP A 41 5.61 18.64 -2.59
N LYS A 42 4.87 17.68 -2.05
CA LYS A 42 5.25 16.26 -1.96
C LYS A 42 4.39 15.41 -2.87
N GLU A 43 5.03 14.52 -3.63
CA GLU A 43 4.35 13.54 -4.49
C GLU A 43 4.00 12.29 -3.68
N TYR A 44 2.74 11.85 -3.80
CA TYR A 44 2.24 10.61 -3.22
C TYR A 44 1.53 9.78 -4.30
N VAL A 45 1.49 8.46 -4.12
CA VAL A 45 0.82 7.53 -5.03
C VAL A 45 -0.29 6.82 -4.28
N SER A 46 -1.53 6.95 -4.75
CA SER A 46 -2.68 6.20 -4.24
C SER A 46 -3.38 5.47 -5.38
N GLN A 47 -3.59 4.17 -5.24
CA GLN A 47 -4.24 3.30 -6.23
C GLN A 47 -3.65 3.41 -7.66
N GLY A 48 -2.33 3.55 -7.77
CA GLY A 48 -1.63 3.68 -9.05
C GLY A 48 -1.74 5.06 -9.71
N ARG A 49 -2.38 6.04 -9.05
CA ARG A 49 -2.50 7.43 -9.50
C ARG A 49 -1.70 8.36 -8.58
N LYS A 50 -0.88 9.23 -9.19
CA LYS A 50 -0.05 10.21 -8.48
C LYS A 50 -0.92 11.40 -8.06
N TYR A 51 -0.71 11.91 -6.85
CA TYR A 51 -1.31 13.16 -6.36
C TYR A 51 -0.26 13.99 -5.60
N TRP A 52 -0.46 15.31 -5.59
CA TRP A 52 0.47 16.26 -5.00
C TRP A 52 -0.14 16.87 -3.75
N TYR A 53 0.63 16.90 -2.67
CA TYR A 53 0.22 17.42 -1.37
C TYR A 53 1.13 18.56 -0.94
N HIS A 54 0.53 19.70 -0.57
CA HIS A 54 1.29 20.87 -0.10
C HIS A 54 1.69 20.68 1.38
N ALA A 55 3.00 20.69 1.66
CA ALA A 55 3.57 20.32 2.95
C ALA A 55 3.69 21.48 3.96
N SER A 56 3.27 22.72 3.63
CA SER A 56 3.25 23.81 4.62
C SER A 56 1.99 23.72 5.47
N ALA A 57 2.11 23.11 6.65
CA ALA A 57 1.04 22.89 7.61
C ALA A 57 0.42 24.17 8.22
N THR A 58 0.84 25.37 7.81
CA THR A 58 0.40 26.66 8.37
C THR A 58 -0.50 27.51 7.48
N GLU A 59 -0.70 27.22 6.19
CA GLU A 59 -1.48 28.11 5.30
C GLU A 59 -2.61 27.43 4.51
N THR A 60 -2.44 26.22 3.95
CA THR A 60 -3.50 25.63 3.11
C THR A 60 -3.34 24.11 3.00
N LYS A 61 -4.31 23.36 3.55
CA LYS A 61 -4.41 21.89 3.40
C LYS A 61 -5.04 21.55 2.05
N GLU A 62 -4.28 21.71 0.97
CA GLU A 62 -4.75 21.38 -0.37
C GLU A 62 -4.04 20.14 -0.92
N SER A 63 -4.84 19.17 -1.35
CA SER A 63 -4.41 17.99 -2.10
C SER A 63 -4.96 18.10 -3.52
N LYS A 64 -4.09 18.07 -4.53
CA LYS A 64 -4.50 18.17 -5.94
C LYS A 64 -4.10 16.90 -6.70
N TRP A 65 -5.03 16.41 -7.52
CA TRP A 65 -4.83 15.27 -8.43
C TRP A 65 -4.21 15.66 -9.77
N GLU A 66 -3.96 16.94 -9.97
CA GLU A 66 -3.32 17.52 -11.16
C GLU A 66 -2.08 18.30 -10.72
N MET A 67 -1.05 18.27 -11.54
CA MET A 67 0.24 18.91 -11.26
C MET A 67 0.04 20.42 -11.01
N PRO A 68 0.38 20.94 -9.81
CA PRO A 68 0.25 22.36 -9.50
C PRO A 68 1.05 23.26 -10.44
N PRO A 69 0.60 24.50 -10.72
CA PRO A 69 1.19 25.40 -11.71
C PRO A 69 2.66 25.78 -11.42
N GLU A 70 3.06 25.78 -10.14
CA GLU A 70 4.47 26.00 -9.75
C GLU A 70 5.38 24.86 -10.21
N LEU A 71 4.87 23.63 -10.31
CA LEU A 71 5.62 22.47 -10.81
C LEU A 71 5.63 22.42 -12.34
N THR A 72 4.60 22.93 -13.01
CA THR A 72 4.58 23.05 -14.48
C THR A 72 5.57 24.13 -14.96
N ASP A 73 5.69 25.26 -14.26
CA ASP A 73 6.69 26.30 -14.57
C ASP A 73 8.14 25.78 -14.41
N ILE A 74 8.39 24.94 -13.40
CA ILE A 74 9.70 24.31 -13.19
C ILE A 74 9.97 23.25 -14.27
N ALA A 75 8.94 22.50 -14.69
CA ALA A 75 9.04 21.55 -15.79
C ALA A 75 9.32 22.26 -17.13
N GLU A 76 8.67 23.39 -17.41
CA GLU A 76 8.90 24.19 -18.62
C GLU A 76 10.27 24.86 -18.63
N ARG A 77 10.73 25.40 -17.49
CA ARG A 77 12.09 25.95 -17.37
C ARG A 77 13.17 24.88 -17.57
N LEU A 78 12.96 23.67 -17.06
CA LEU A 78 13.87 22.53 -17.31
C LEU A 78 13.87 22.09 -18.78
N LYS A 79 12.74 22.24 -19.48
CA LYS A 79 12.63 21.94 -20.92
C LYS A 79 13.33 22.99 -21.80
N HIS A 80 13.52 24.21 -21.27
CA HIS A 80 14.15 25.34 -21.96
C HIS A 80 15.68 25.46 -21.72
N GLU A 81 16.25 24.62 -20.85
CA GLU A 81 17.65 24.70 -20.38
C GLU A 81 18.54 23.53 -20.85
N GLU A 82 18.20 22.85 -21.95
CA GLU A 82 19.10 21.87 -22.60
C GLU A 82 19.71 22.44 -23.91
N PRO A 83 21.05 22.59 -24.01
CA PRO A 83 21.74 22.71 -25.30
C PRO A 83 21.95 21.34 -25.96
N PRO A 84 22.06 21.25 -27.30
CA PRO A 84 22.05 19.98 -28.02
C PRO A 84 23.46 19.37 -28.13
N THR A 85 23.58 18.04 -28.02
CA THR A 85 24.48 17.11 -28.76
C THR A 85 24.65 15.78 -27.99
N PRO A 86 25.15 14.68 -28.60
CA PRO A 86 24.49 13.85 -29.62
C PRO A 86 24.31 12.38 -29.14
N MET A 87 23.51 11.63 -29.90
CA MET A 87 23.16 10.23 -29.68
C MET A 87 24.38 9.28 -29.59
N ARG A 88 24.32 8.31 -28.67
CA ARG A 88 25.03 7.02 -28.76
C ARG A 88 24.02 5.86 -28.61
N PRO A 89 24.14 4.80 -29.42
CA PRO A 89 23.16 3.71 -29.46
C PRO A 89 23.31 2.74 -28.29
N ILE A 90 22.18 2.13 -27.98
CA ILE A 90 21.92 1.13 -26.94
C ILE A 90 22.63 -0.19 -27.29
N GLY A 91 23.47 -0.70 -26.38
CA GLY A 91 23.98 -2.07 -26.39
C GLY A 91 23.42 -2.84 -25.20
N ALA A 92 22.61 -3.87 -25.48
CA ALA A 92 22.15 -4.84 -24.47
C ALA A 92 23.30 -5.77 -24.05
N PRO A 93 23.39 -6.19 -22.78
CA PRO A 93 24.38 -7.17 -22.34
C PRO A 93 23.83 -8.58 -22.51
N ASN A 94 24.54 -9.42 -23.28
CA ASN A 94 24.30 -10.86 -23.31
C ASN A 94 25.40 -11.59 -22.53
N PHE A 95 24.94 -12.47 -21.64
CA PHE A 95 25.70 -13.37 -20.78
C PHE A 95 26.48 -14.42 -21.61
N VAL A 96 27.67 -14.78 -21.14
CA VAL A 96 28.44 -15.95 -21.59
C VAL A 96 28.62 -16.93 -20.43
N PRO A 97 28.58 -18.25 -20.67
CA PRO A 97 29.40 -19.21 -19.93
C PRO A 97 30.54 -19.74 -20.82
N ALA A 98 31.68 -19.97 -20.19
CA ALA A 98 32.91 -20.47 -20.77
C ALA A 98 32.86 -21.97 -21.09
N GLY A 99 33.65 -22.42 -22.08
CA GLY A 99 33.93 -23.85 -22.24
C GLY A 99 34.49 -24.37 -23.58
N GLN A 100 35.63 -23.82 -24.03
CA GLN A 100 36.73 -24.47 -24.78
C GLN A 100 36.56 -25.16 -26.17
N SER A 101 37.43 -24.66 -27.09
CA SER A 101 38.23 -25.36 -28.13
C SER A 101 37.52 -25.90 -29.39
N GLY A 102 37.92 -25.63 -30.64
CA GLY A 102 39.02 -24.85 -31.22
C GLY A 102 38.98 -24.95 -32.78
N LEU A 103 39.54 -23.92 -33.44
CA LEU A 103 40.17 -23.86 -34.78
C LEU A 103 39.37 -24.13 -36.08
N ALA A 104 39.05 -23.01 -36.74
CA ALA A 104 39.53 -22.55 -38.06
C ALA A 104 39.04 -23.15 -39.41
N GLN A 105 38.56 -22.20 -40.24
CA GLN A 105 38.62 -22.05 -41.72
C GLN A 105 37.53 -22.67 -42.63
N GLN A 106 36.88 -21.77 -43.39
CA GLN A 106 36.01 -22.00 -44.56
C GLN A 106 36.84 -22.00 -45.88
N PRO A 107 36.23 -22.05 -47.09
CA PRO A 107 35.57 -23.16 -47.83
C PRO A 107 36.27 -23.27 -49.24
N PRO A 108 35.68 -23.71 -50.39
CA PRO A 108 34.36 -24.30 -50.69
C PRO A 108 34.31 -25.49 -51.69
N ALA A 109 33.08 -26.02 -51.85
CA ALA A 109 32.44 -26.61 -53.05
C ALA A 109 32.91 -27.97 -53.61
N SER A 110 31.97 -28.94 -53.68
CA SER A 110 31.51 -29.60 -54.92
C SER A 110 30.54 -30.76 -54.62
N LEU A 111 29.44 -30.82 -55.37
CA LEU A 111 28.55 -31.99 -55.49
C LEU A 111 28.93 -32.73 -56.78
N PRO A 112 28.98 -34.07 -56.82
CA PRO A 112 29.04 -34.82 -58.06
C PRO A 112 27.64 -35.20 -58.55
N LEU A 113 27.44 -35.08 -59.86
CA LEU A 113 26.31 -35.62 -60.62
C LEU A 113 26.81 -36.80 -61.48
N ASN A 114 25.83 -37.60 -61.97
CA ASN A 114 25.79 -38.45 -63.17
C ASN A 114 25.80 -39.99 -63.00
N PRO A 115 25.35 -40.77 -64.03
CA PRO A 115 24.36 -40.50 -65.11
C PRO A 115 23.48 -41.72 -65.49
N LEU A 116 22.46 -41.55 -66.37
CA LEU A 116 22.22 -42.51 -67.46
C LEU A 116 21.49 -41.90 -68.69
N MET A 117 21.93 -42.38 -69.86
CA MET A 117 21.64 -42.07 -71.27
C MET A 117 20.15 -42.17 -71.68
N ASN A 118 19.64 -41.59 -72.78
CA ASN A 118 20.04 -41.74 -74.20
C ASN A 118 19.35 -40.67 -75.12
N PRO A 119 19.76 -40.50 -76.40
CA PRO A 119 19.50 -39.32 -77.23
C PRO A 119 18.49 -39.54 -78.37
N ALA A 120 17.93 -38.46 -78.91
CA ALA A 120 17.40 -38.40 -80.27
C ALA A 120 17.48 -36.96 -80.82
N ALA A 121 17.90 -36.86 -82.08
CA ALA A 121 18.33 -35.65 -82.78
C ALA A 121 17.20 -34.98 -83.59
N THR A 122 17.25 -33.65 -83.75
CA THR A 122 17.36 -32.94 -85.05
C THR A 122 17.38 -31.41 -84.86
N PRO A 123 18.01 -30.64 -85.79
CA PRO A 123 18.34 -29.23 -85.61
C PRO A 123 17.42 -28.29 -86.40
N ALA A 124 17.21 -27.05 -85.93
CA ALA A 124 17.22 -25.82 -86.76
C ALA A 124 16.72 -24.55 -86.03
N ARG A 125 17.52 -23.49 -86.20
CA ARG A 125 17.15 -22.06 -86.41
C ARG A 125 16.45 -21.25 -85.30
N LEU A 126 17.19 -20.26 -84.81
CA LEU A 126 16.70 -18.97 -84.29
C LEU A 126 15.96 -18.18 -85.40
N PRO A 127 15.01 -17.28 -85.08
CA PRO A 127 15.41 -15.91 -84.72
C PRO A 127 14.59 -15.23 -83.61
N PHE A 128 15.21 -14.23 -83.00
CA PHE A 128 14.66 -13.22 -82.09
C PHE A 128 13.39 -12.54 -82.63
N THR A 129 12.38 -12.34 -81.77
CA THR A 129 11.50 -11.15 -81.73
C THR A 129 11.03 -10.90 -80.28
N PRO A 130 11.00 -9.64 -79.79
CA PRO A 130 10.37 -9.30 -78.51
C PRO A 130 8.94 -8.80 -78.74
N THR A 131 7.96 -9.35 -78.01
CA THR A 131 6.61 -8.77 -77.92
C THR A 131 6.30 -8.43 -76.47
N ALA A 132 5.80 -7.20 -76.30
CA ALA A 132 5.51 -6.56 -75.03
C ALA A 132 4.14 -6.95 -74.47
N SER A 133 4.09 -7.02 -73.13
CA SER A 133 3.02 -6.61 -72.19
C SER A 133 1.54 -6.92 -72.48
N ALA A 134 0.88 -7.59 -71.53
CA ALA A 134 -0.56 -7.48 -71.30
C ALA A 134 -0.88 -7.52 -69.79
N LEU A 135 -1.37 -6.40 -69.25
CA LEU A 135 -1.96 -6.26 -67.91
C LEU A 135 -3.50 -6.41 -68.01
N PRO A 136 -4.20 -6.81 -66.93
CA PRO A 136 -5.66 -6.99 -66.94
C PRO A 136 -6.45 -5.66 -67.05
N ALA A 137 -7.69 -5.75 -67.54
CA ALA A 137 -8.53 -4.62 -67.92
C ALA A 137 -9.06 -3.77 -66.74
N ARG A 138 -9.14 -2.46 -66.98
CA ARG A 138 -9.47 -1.37 -66.04
C ARG A 138 -10.98 -1.33 -65.66
N PRO A 139 -11.36 -1.21 -64.38
CA PRO A 139 -12.75 -1.00 -63.98
C PRO A 139 -13.25 0.41 -64.38
N ASN A 140 -14.48 0.51 -64.88
CA ASN A 140 -15.09 1.77 -65.31
C ASN A 140 -15.69 2.52 -64.10
N LEU A 141 -15.10 3.66 -63.72
CA LEU A 141 -15.54 4.54 -62.62
C LEU A 141 -16.03 5.89 -63.17
N PRO A 142 -16.93 6.61 -62.43
CA PRO A 142 -17.43 7.94 -62.82
C PRO A 142 -16.33 9.03 -62.89
N ASP A 143 -16.66 10.16 -63.53
CA ASP A 143 -15.76 11.22 -64.01
C ASP A 143 -14.60 11.61 -63.07
N ASP A 144 -13.42 11.77 -63.68
CA ASP A 144 -12.16 12.06 -63.01
C ASP A 144 -12.21 13.41 -62.26
N PRO A 145 -11.80 13.46 -60.97
CA PRO A 145 -11.71 14.73 -60.24
C PRO A 145 -10.64 15.63 -60.89
N VAL A 146 -11.05 16.73 -61.49
CA VAL A 146 -10.13 17.68 -62.15
C VAL A 146 -9.28 18.40 -61.09
N ILE A 147 -7.96 18.39 -61.26
CA ILE A 147 -7.03 19.12 -60.38
C ILE A 147 -7.27 20.63 -60.58
N PRO A 148 -7.69 21.39 -59.56
CA PRO A 148 -7.81 22.85 -59.69
C PRO A 148 -6.44 23.47 -59.95
N ILE A 149 -6.39 24.58 -60.71
CA ILE A 149 -5.16 25.25 -61.16
C ILE A 149 -4.25 25.68 -59.98
N ASN A 150 -4.80 25.83 -58.77
CA ASN A 150 -4.08 26.17 -57.54
C ASN A 150 -3.87 24.99 -56.58
N GLY A 151 -4.03 23.75 -57.04
CA GLY A 151 -4.06 22.56 -56.18
C GLY A 151 -5.41 22.40 -55.46
N PHE A 152 -5.61 21.25 -54.82
CA PHE A 152 -6.82 21.02 -54.02
C PHE A 152 -6.83 21.95 -52.80
N PRO A 153 -7.98 22.56 -52.45
CA PRO A 153 -8.07 23.55 -51.38
C PRO A 153 -7.86 22.94 -49.99
N THR A 154 -8.05 21.62 -49.81
CA THR A 154 -7.78 20.92 -48.56
C THR A 154 -6.93 19.66 -48.79
N HIS A 155 -6.07 19.33 -47.82
CA HIS A 155 -5.25 18.12 -47.85
C HIS A 155 -6.10 16.84 -47.94
N ASP A 156 -7.27 16.83 -47.31
CA ASP A 156 -8.22 15.71 -47.34
C ASP A 156 -8.83 15.48 -48.74
N GLU A 157 -9.11 16.54 -49.50
CA GLU A 157 -9.56 16.42 -50.89
C GLU A 157 -8.43 15.95 -51.82
N ALA A 158 -7.19 16.39 -51.59
CA ALA A 158 -6.01 15.91 -52.30
C ALA A 158 -5.74 14.42 -52.05
N GLU A 159 -5.93 13.98 -50.80
CA GLU A 159 -5.81 12.57 -50.40
C GLU A 159 -6.90 11.72 -51.06
N LYS A 160 -8.16 12.18 -51.08
CA LYS A 160 -9.27 11.50 -51.76
C LYS A 160 -9.05 11.38 -53.26
N ALA A 161 -8.51 12.42 -53.92
CA ALA A 161 -8.15 12.37 -55.34
C ALA A 161 -7.02 11.35 -55.62
N PHE A 162 -6.03 11.26 -54.72
CA PHE A 162 -4.98 10.25 -54.80
C PHE A 162 -5.50 8.83 -54.54
N MET A 163 -6.41 8.63 -53.58
CA MET A 163 -7.09 7.35 -53.36
C MET A 163 -7.96 6.94 -54.56
N HIS A 164 -8.62 7.90 -55.22
CA HIS A 164 -9.34 7.65 -56.46
C HIS A 164 -8.40 7.15 -57.57
N LEU A 165 -7.21 7.73 -57.69
CA LEU A 165 -6.17 7.26 -58.61
C LEU A 165 -5.75 5.82 -58.28
N LEU A 166 -5.52 5.48 -57.00
CA LEU A 166 -5.18 4.11 -56.59
C LEU A 166 -6.29 3.12 -56.97
N LYS A 167 -7.55 3.51 -56.78
CA LYS A 167 -8.72 2.73 -57.20
C LYS A 167 -8.84 2.58 -58.72
N LYS A 168 -8.59 3.66 -59.47
CA LYS A 168 -8.60 3.70 -60.95
C LYS A 168 -7.48 2.85 -61.57
N ALA A 169 -6.35 2.73 -60.87
CA ALA A 169 -5.24 1.88 -61.24
C ALA A 169 -5.43 0.40 -60.83
N GLY A 170 -6.47 0.09 -60.05
CA GLY A 170 -6.76 -1.27 -59.60
C GLY A 170 -5.73 -1.81 -58.62
N VAL A 171 -5.15 -0.94 -57.78
CA VAL A 171 -4.14 -1.32 -56.79
C VAL A 171 -4.74 -2.29 -55.78
N ASP A 172 -4.15 -3.47 -55.68
CA ASP A 172 -4.55 -4.53 -54.74
C ASP A 172 -3.65 -4.51 -53.49
N PRO A 173 -4.14 -4.94 -52.30
CA PRO A 173 -3.31 -5.05 -51.10
C PRO A 173 -2.08 -5.96 -51.22
N THR A 174 -1.98 -6.81 -52.24
CA THR A 174 -0.80 -7.63 -52.55
C THR A 174 0.30 -6.86 -53.30
N TRP A 175 0.02 -5.65 -53.81
CA TRP A 175 1.00 -4.84 -54.53
C TRP A 175 2.02 -4.21 -53.59
N THR A 176 3.26 -4.11 -54.04
CA THR A 176 4.29 -3.35 -53.32
C THR A 176 4.15 -1.86 -53.61
N TRP A 177 4.71 -1.03 -52.72
CA TRP A 177 4.78 0.43 -52.90
C TRP A 177 5.40 0.80 -54.26
N ASP A 178 6.52 0.17 -54.62
CA ASP A 178 7.23 0.47 -55.86
C ASP A 178 6.44 0.05 -57.11
N ALA A 179 5.75 -1.11 -57.06
CA ALA A 179 4.89 -1.55 -58.15
C ALA A 179 3.69 -0.60 -58.34
N THR A 180 3.11 -0.15 -57.23
CA THR A 180 2.01 0.82 -57.23
C THR A 180 2.44 2.16 -57.81
N MET A 181 3.61 2.68 -57.39
CA MET A 181 4.13 3.96 -57.90
C MET A 181 4.40 3.91 -59.40
N ARG A 182 4.98 2.82 -59.92
CA ARG A 182 5.20 2.66 -61.37
C ARG A 182 3.91 2.69 -62.17
N ALA A 183 2.81 2.16 -61.61
CA ALA A 183 1.52 2.11 -62.28
C ALA A 183 0.80 3.48 -62.32
N ILE A 184 1.05 4.35 -61.34
CA ILE A 184 0.30 5.62 -61.20
C ILE A 184 1.09 6.89 -61.56
N ILE A 185 2.42 6.81 -61.72
CA ILE A 185 3.30 7.99 -61.89
C ILE A 185 3.01 8.83 -63.14
N THR A 186 2.42 8.22 -64.18
CA THR A 186 2.09 8.88 -65.45
C THR A 186 0.74 9.60 -65.41
N ASP A 187 -0.10 9.36 -64.39
CA ASP A 187 -1.42 9.96 -64.30
C ASP A 187 -1.34 11.39 -63.73
N PRO A 188 -2.05 12.37 -64.31
CA PRO A 188 -2.08 13.74 -63.77
C PRO A 188 -2.41 13.81 -62.28
N LEU A 189 -3.29 12.94 -61.79
CA LEU A 189 -3.72 12.89 -60.38
C LEU A 189 -2.60 12.46 -59.42
N TYR A 190 -1.48 11.92 -59.92
CA TYR A 190 -0.30 11.64 -59.12
C TYR A 190 0.30 12.91 -58.49
N LYS A 191 0.06 14.08 -59.11
CA LYS A 191 0.50 15.39 -58.62
C LYS A 191 -0.43 15.97 -57.55
N ALA A 192 -1.54 15.31 -57.21
CA ALA A 192 -2.48 15.77 -56.18
C ALA A 192 -1.82 15.93 -54.80
N LEU A 193 -0.91 15.02 -54.45
CA LEU A 193 -0.09 15.10 -53.24
C LEU A 193 1.34 15.54 -53.60
N GLY A 194 1.88 16.48 -52.82
CA GLY A 194 3.17 17.11 -53.10
C GLY A 194 4.36 16.25 -52.70
N THR A 195 4.28 15.57 -51.54
CA THR A 195 5.42 14.83 -50.99
C THR A 195 5.28 13.32 -51.13
N LEU A 196 6.41 12.60 -51.21
CA LEU A 196 6.41 11.13 -51.27
C LEU A 196 5.88 10.49 -49.97
N ALA A 197 6.09 11.16 -48.82
CA ALA A 197 5.61 10.71 -47.53
C ALA A 197 4.08 10.72 -47.45
N GLU A 198 3.42 11.79 -47.93
CA GLU A 198 1.97 11.90 -48.00
C GLU A 198 1.38 10.85 -48.95
N LYS A 199 2.01 10.63 -50.11
CA LYS A 199 1.59 9.57 -51.05
C LYS A 199 1.68 8.18 -50.44
N LYS A 200 2.75 7.90 -49.68
CA LYS A 200 2.94 6.61 -49.00
C LYS A 200 1.92 6.42 -47.88
N ALA A 201 1.64 7.46 -47.11
CA ALA A 201 0.59 7.43 -46.10
C ALA A 201 -0.80 7.18 -46.70
N ALA A 202 -1.15 7.88 -47.79
CA ALA A 202 -2.41 7.70 -48.50
C ALA A 202 -2.56 6.29 -49.09
N TRP A 203 -1.47 5.71 -49.62
CA TRP A 203 -1.47 4.32 -50.11
C TRP A 203 -1.59 3.28 -49.01
N GLN A 204 -0.90 3.47 -47.88
CA GLN A 204 -1.05 2.60 -46.71
C GLN A 204 -2.50 2.64 -46.21
N LYS A 205 -3.07 3.85 -46.05
CA LYS A 205 -4.46 4.03 -45.63
C LYS A 205 -5.45 3.42 -46.62
N TYR A 206 -5.21 3.53 -47.93
CA TYR A 206 -6.03 2.85 -48.95
C TYR A 206 -5.98 1.32 -48.84
N ASN A 207 -4.80 0.75 -48.66
CA ASN A 207 -4.64 -0.69 -48.47
C ASN A 207 -5.30 -1.17 -47.16
N ASP A 208 -5.17 -0.39 -46.09
CA ASP A 208 -5.81 -0.67 -44.82
C ASP A 208 -7.34 -0.54 -44.92
N GLU A 209 -7.85 0.42 -45.68
CA GLU A 209 -9.29 0.58 -45.96
C GLU A 209 -9.83 -0.61 -46.78
N ILE A 210 -9.10 -1.10 -47.80
CA ILE A 210 -9.51 -2.30 -48.54
C ILE A 210 -9.53 -3.52 -47.61
N LYS A 211 -8.47 -3.72 -46.81
CA LYS A 211 -8.41 -4.84 -45.85
C LYS A 211 -9.54 -4.74 -44.81
N ALA A 212 -9.83 -3.53 -44.33
CA ALA A 212 -10.91 -3.28 -43.39
C ALA A 212 -12.28 -3.60 -44.02
N LYS A 213 -12.55 -3.17 -45.26
CA LYS A 213 -13.78 -3.50 -45.98
C LYS A 213 -13.93 -5.00 -46.21
N VAL A 214 -12.88 -5.69 -46.62
CA VAL A 214 -12.90 -7.17 -46.80
C VAL A 214 -13.16 -7.88 -45.46
N ALA A 215 -12.55 -7.39 -44.37
CA ALA A 215 -12.79 -7.94 -43.03
C ALA A 215 -14.23 -7.68 -42.55
N GLU A 216 -14.77 -6.48 -42.76
CA GLU A 216 -16.16 -6.12 -42.44
C GLU A 216 -17.16 -6.94 -43.26
N GLU A 217 -16.92 -7.14 -44.55
CA GLU A 217 -17.73 -8.01 -45.41
C GLU A 217 -17.67 -9.48 -44.96
N ARG A 218 -16.51 -9.95 -44.50
CA ARG A 218 -16.38 -11.29 -43.90
C ARG A 218 -17.16 -11.38 -42.59
N GLU A 219 -17.03 -10.39 -41.72
CA GLU A 219 -17.70 -10.35 -40.42
C GLU A 219 -19.23 -10.25 -40.57
N THR A 220 -19.72 -9.40 -41.46
CA THR A 220 -21.16 -9.29 -41.75
C THR A 220 -21.72 -10.60 -42.32
N ARG A 221 -20.97 -11.33 -43.15
CA ARG A 221 -21.35 -12.68 -43.61
C ARG A 221 -21.38 -13.69 -42.47
N LEU A 222 -20.35 -13.73 -41.62
CA LEU A 222 -20.32 -14.59 -40.44
C LEU A 222 -21.48 -14.28 -39.48
N ASN A 223 -21.77 -13.00 -39.23
CA ASN A 223 -22.88 -12.58 -38.36
C ASN A 223 -24.25 -13.00 -38.90
N LYS A 224 -24.45 -13.00 -40.22
CA LYS A 224 -25.67 -13.52 -40.84
C LYS A 224 -25.81 -15.04 -40.69
N LEU A 225 -24.70 -15.78 -40.75
CA LEU A 225 -24.67 -17.25 -40.65
C LEU A 225 -24.71 -17.76 -39.19
N ARG A 226 -24.13 -17.01 -38.25
CA ARG A 226 -23.98 -17.35 -36.84
C ARG A 226 -25.28 -17.82 -36.15
N PRO A 227 -26.44 -17.15 -36.24
CA PRO A 227 -27.66 -17.62 -35.56
C PRO A 227 -28.17 -18.96 -36.10
N GLY A 228 -28.07 -19.17 -37.42
CA GLY A 228 -28.43 -20.44 -38.04
C GLY A 228 -27.49 -21.56 -37.61
N PHE A 229 -26.18 -21.32 -37.64
CA PHE A 229 -25.17 -22.28 -37.17
C PHE A 229 -25.33 -22.58 -35.68
N LYS A 230 -25.59 -21.59 -34.84
CA LYS A 230 -25.83 -21.79 -33.41
C LYS A 230 -27.04 -22.69 -33.18
N THR A 231 -28.16 -22.44 -33.85
CA THR A 231 -29.37 -23.27 -33.72
C THR A 231 -29.12 -24.70 -34.18
N LEU A 232 -28.42 -24.87 -35.31
CA LEU A 232 -28.03 -26.18 -35.82
C LEU A 232 -27.14 -26.95 -34.84
N LEU A 233 -26.07 -26.32 -34.35
CA LEU A 233 -25.08 -26.99 -33.52
C LEU A 233 -25.62 -27.27 -32.10
N VAL A 234 -26.40 -26.37 -31.51
CA VAL A 234 -27.03 -26.59 -30.20
C VAL A 234 -28.13 -27.67 -30.29
N GLY A 235 -28.86 -27.74 -31.40
CA GLY A 235 -29.95 -28.71 -31.58
C GLY A 235 -29.51 -30.16 -31.76
N ASN A 236 -28.21 -30.43 -31.92
CA ASN A 236 -27.70 -31.77 -32.18
C ASN A 236 -26.86 -32.31 -31.00
N PRO A 237 -27.39 -33.28 -30.22
CA PRO A 237 -26.71 -33.83 -29.04
C PRO A 237 -25.37 -34.55 -29.32
N ASP A 238 -25.12 -34.92 -30.57
CA ASP A 238 -23.91 -35.64 -31.00
C ASP A 238 -22.66 -34.74 -31.09
N ILE A 239 -22.85 -33.42 -31.04
CA ILE A 239 -21.74 -32.47 -30.97
C ILE A 239 -21.31 -32.33 -29.52
N LYS A 240 -20.08 -32.74 -29.22
CA LYS A 240 -19.44 -32.61 -27.92
C LYS A 240 -18.31 -31.59 -28.00
N HIS A 241 -17.82 -31.18 -26.84
CA HIS A 241 -16.67 -30.28 -26.70
C HIS A 241 -15.36 -30.85 -27.31
N TYR A 242 -15.28 -32.16 -27.57
CA TYR A 242 -14.14 -32.82 -28.23
C TYR A 242 -14.43 -33.22 -29.69
N SER A 243 -15.61 -32.88 -30.23
CA SER A 243 -15.94 -33.19 -31.62
C SER A 243 -14.98 -32.49 -32.59
N THR A 244 -14.64 -33.15 -33.69
CA THR A 244 -13.74 -32.60 -34.71
C THR A 244 -14.52 -32.05 -35.89
N PHE A 245 -13.96 -31.03 -36.54
CA PHE A 245 -14.59 -30.39 -37.69
C PHE A 245 -14.93 -31.39 -38.81
N ARG A 246 -14.05 -32.36 -39.11
CA ARG A 246 -14.28 -33.35 -40.17
C ARG A 246 -15.51 -34.24 -39.90
N THR A 247 -15.71 -34.65 -38.65
CA THR A 247 -16.87 -35.45 -38.28
C THR A 247 -18.15 -34.65 -38.45
N VAL A 248 -18.13 -33.39 -38.05
CA VAL A 248 -19.26 -32.46 -38.11
C VAL A 248 -19.58 -32.03 -39.55
N ASP A 249 -18.57 -31.80 -40.37
CA ASP A 249 -18.72 -31.48 -41.80
C ASP A 249 -19.36 -32.66 -42.56
N LYS A 250 -18.98 -33.90 -42.24
CA LYS A 250 -19.64 -35.09 -42.80
C LYS A 250 -21.10 -35.18 -42.34
N LEU A 251 -21.37 -34.93 -41.06
CA LEU A 251 -22.70 -35.02 -40.46
C LEU A 251 -23.67 -33.99 -41.06
N PHE A 252 -23.23 -32.76 -41.31
CA PHE A 252 -24.07 -31.68 -41.83
C PHE A 252 -23.89 -31.38 -43.31
N SER A 253 -23.19 -32.24 -44.05
CA SER A 253 -22.92 -32.08 -45.48
C SER A 253 -24.15 -31.80 -46.35
N GLN A 254 -25.33 -32.29 -45.95
CA GLN A 254 -26.60 -32.08 -46.67
C GLN A 254 -27.49 -31.00 -46.04
N HIS A 255 -27.09 -30.42 -44.89
CA HIS A 255 -27.95 -29.51 -44.14
C HIS A 255 -27.98 -28.11 -44.79
N PRO A 256 -29.16 -27.51 -45.05
CA PRO A 256 -29.27 -26.22 -45.75
C PRO A 256 -28.46 -25.09 -45.11
N THR A 257 -28.46 -25.00 -43.77
CA THR A 257 -27.69 -23.99 -43.02
C THR A 257 -26.18 -24.20 -43.13
N TRP A 258 -25.72 -25.44 -43.23
CA TRP A 258 -24.29 -25.75 -43.39
C TRP A 258 -23.81 -25.41 -44.81
N LEU A 259 -24.65 -25.70 -45.81
CA LEU A 259 -24.43 -25.34 -47.21
C LEU A 259 -24.50 -23.83 -47.47
N ALA A 260 -25.23 -23.06 -46.65
CA ALA A 260 -25.32 -21.60 -46.76
C ALA A 260 -23.95 -20.91 -46.57
N ALA A 261 -23.07 -21.48 -45.74
CA ALA A 261 -21.68 -21.06 -45.65
C ALA A 261 -20.88 -21.69 -46.80
N LYS A 262 -20.66 -20.94 -47.88
CA LYS A 262 -19.94 -21.47 -49.06
C LYS A 262 -18.45 -21.72 -48.80
N ILE A 263 -17.86 -21.00 -47.84
CA ILE A 263 -16.43 -21.05 -47.53
C ILE A 263 -16.21 -22.01 -46.36
N GLU A 264 -15.34 -23.02 -46.54
CA GLU A 264 -14.99 -23.99 -45.49
C GLU A 264 -14.39 -23.31 -44.25
N GLU A 265 -13.54 -22.30 -44.44
CA GLU A 265 -12.95 -21.54 -43.35
C GLU A 265 -13.98 -20.84 -42.48
N GLU A 266 -15.11 -20.39 -43.05
CA GLU A 266 -16.21 -19.78 -42.31
C GLU A 266 -16.98 -20.82 -41.48
N ARG A 267 -17.22 -22.01 -42.05
CA ARG A 267 -17.83 -23.13 -41.32
C ARG A 267 -16.96 -23.56 -40.15
N ARG A 268 -15.67 -23.70 -40.40
CA ARG A 268 -14.69 -24.10 -39.38
C ARG A 268 -14.62 -23.06 -38.27
N PHE A 269 -14.60 -21.77 -38.62
CA PHE A 269 -14.61 -20.70 -37.63
C PHE A 269 -15.86 -20.72 -36.73
N LEU A 270 -17.05 -20.84 -37.32
CA LEU A 270 -18.31 -20.91 -36.57
C LEU A 270 -18.41 -22.18 -35.70
N PHE A 271 -17.89 -23.31 -36.20
CA PHE A 271 -17.80 -24.55 -35.43
C PHE A 271 -16.83 -24.44 -34.26
N ASP A 272 -15.62 -23.91 -34.48
CA ASP A 272 -14.59 -23.75 -33.45
C ASP A 272 -15.05 -22.77 -32.36
N GLU A 273 -15.83 -21.74 -32.72
CA GLU A 273 -16.50 -20.85 -31.77
C GLU A 273 -17.46 -21.61 -30.87
N HIS A 274 -18.34 -22.44 -31.44
CA HIS A 274 -19.30 -23.23 -30.68
C HIS A 274 -18.62 -24.27 -29.79
N VAL A 275 -17.62 -25.00 -30.29
CA VAL A 275 -16.85 -25.95 -29.48
C VAL A 275 -16.13 -25.24 -28.33
N SER A 276 -15.61 -24.04 -28.58
CA SER A 276 -15.00 -23.21 -27.53
C SER A 276 -16.04 -22.75 -26.50
N GLU A 277 -17.26 -22.39 -26.92
CA GLU A 277 -18.39 -22.09 -26.04
C GLU A 277 -18.75 -23.31 -25.18
N LEU A 278 -18.89 -24.51 -25.77
CA LEU A 278 -19.16 -25.75 -25.05
C LEU A 278 -18.08 -26.08 -24.02
N LYS A 279 -16.79 -25.95 -24.39
CA LYS A 279 -15.66 -26.15 -23.46
C LYS A 279 -15.73 -25.18 -22.29
N ARG A 280 -15.99 -23.89 -22.57
CA ARG A 280 -16.11 -22.86 -21.53
C ARG A 280 -17.30 -23.13 -20.61
N MET A 281 -18.45 -23.52 -21.16
CA MET A 281 -19.64 -23.87 -20.38
C MET A 281 -19.38 -25.07 -19.47
N GLN A 282 -18.75 -26.13 -19.97
CA GLN A 282 -18.43 -27.31 -19.16
C GLN A 282 -17.46 -26.97 -18.03
N VAL A 283 -16.39 -26.21 -18.31
CA VAL A 283 -15.43 -25.76 -17.29
C VAL A 283 -16.12 -24.86 -16.25
N ALA A 284 -17.04 -24.01 -16.68
CA ALA A 284 -17.81 -23.15 -15.78
C ALA A 284 -18.77 -23.95 -14.90
N GLU A 285 -19.51 -24.90 -15.46
CA GLU A 285 -20.43 -25.79 -14.73
C GLU A 285 -19.67 -26.66 -13.73
N GLU A 286 -18.53 -27.23 -14.13
CA GLU A 286 -17.66 -27.98 -13.23
C GLU A 286 -17.16 -27.09 -12.08
N ARG A 287 -16.68 -25.87 -12.39
CA ARG A 287 -16.25 -24.92 -11.36
C ARG A 287 -17.38 -24.52 -10.42
N GLU A 288 -18.57 -24.28 -10.95
CA GLU A 288 -19.75 -23.94 -10.16
C GLU A 288 -20.19 -25.11 -9.27
N SER A 289 -20.21 -26.34 -9.79
CA SER A 289 -20.50 -27.53 -9.00
C SER A 289 -19.49 -27.72 -7.86
N ARG A 290 -18.19 -27.54 -8.12
CA ARG A 290 -17.15 -27.56 -7.09
C ARG A 290 -17.34 -26.45 -6.06
N THR A 291 -17.67 -25.23 -6.50
CA THR A 291 -17.90 -24.08 -5.61
C THR A 291 -19.11 -24.32 -4.70
N ARG A 292 -20.20 -24.89 -5.25
CA ARG A 292 -21.39 -25.28 -4.47
C ARG A 292 -21.06 -26.40 -3.48
N ALA A 293 -20.31 -27.42 -3.89
CA ALA A 293 -19.89 -28.50 -3.00
C ALA A 293 -18.98 -28.00 -1.87
N VAL A 294 -18.02 -27.12 -2.17
CA VAL A 294 -17.17 -26.45 -1.17
C VAL A 294 -17.99 -25.60 -0.21
N GLY A 295 -18.96 -24.82 -0.71
CA GLY A 295 -19.85 -24.02 0.13
C GLY A 295 -20.61 -24.88 1.13
N ARG A 296 -21.23 -25.98 0.67
CA ARG A 296 -21.95 -26.90 1.56
C ARG A 296 -21.02 -27.62 2.54
N LEU A 297 -19.78 -27.94 2.13
CA LEU A 297 -18.77 -28.49 3.04
C LEU A 297 -18.40 -27.49 4.15
N VAL A 298 -18.25 -26.21 3.82
CA VAL A 298 -18.02 -25.14 4.80
C VAL A 298 -19.18 -25.03 5.79
N ASP A 299 -20.42 -25.14 5.30
CA ASP A 299 -21.59 -25.13 6.18
C ASP A 299 -21.63 -26.37 7.08
N LEU A 300 -21.24 -27.54 6.57
CA LEU A 300 -21.08 -28.75 7.39
C LEU A 300 -19.99 -28.57 8.47
N PHE A 301 -18.86 -27.93 8.15
CA PHE A 301 -17.85 -27.63 9.18
C PHE A 301 -18.41 -26.71 10.28
N LYS A 302 -19.29 -25.76 9.95
CA LYS A 302 -19.96 -24.90 10.95
C LYS A 302 -20.96 -25.70 11.80
N GLU A 303 -21.74 -26.59 11.18
CA GLU A 303 -22.66 -27.49 11.89
C GLU A 303 -21.93 -28.41 12.87
N LEU A 304 -20.75 -28.91 12.46
CA LEU A 304 -19.87 -29.73 13.30
C LEU A 304 -19.11 -28.93 14.38
N GLN A 305 -19.34 -27.61 14.46
CA GLN A 305 -18.73 -26.71 15.44
C GLN A 305 -17.19 -26.78 15.43
N VAL A 306 -16.59 -26.75 14.24
CA VAL A 306 -15.14 -26.61 14.11
C VAL A 306 -14.69 -25.28 14.75
N ASP A 307 -13.88 -25.38 15.80
CA ASP A 307 -13.28 -24.23 16.51
C ASP A 307 -11.87 -23.92 15.98
N VAL A 308 -11.32 -22.76 16.35
CA VAL A 308 -9.98 -22.25 15.99
C VAL A 308 -8.86 -23.24 16.30
N VAL A 309 -9.02 -24.02 17.38
CA VAL A 309 -8.01 -24.99 17.83
C VAL A 309 -8.14 -26.37 17.16
N THR A 310 -9.17 -26.57 16.35
CA THR A 310 -9.46 -27.85 15.71
C THR A 310 -8.40 -28.15 14.65
N ARG A 311 -7.87 -29.37 14.65
CA ARG A 311 -6.88 -29.80 13.64
C ARG A 311 -7.60 -30.39 12.43
N TRP A 312 -6.95 -30.26 11.27
CA TRP A 312 -7.46 -30.82 10.01
C TRP A 312 -7.85 -32.30 10.12
N LYS A 313 -7.02 -33.12 10.76
CA LYS A 313 -7.30 -34.57 10.89
C LYS A 313 -8.61 -34.86 11.61
N ASP A 314 -8.87 -34.13 12.70
CA ASP A 314 -10.06 -34.32 13.52
C ASP A 314 -11.31 -33.82 12.77
N ALA A 315 -11.20 -32.65 12.12
CA ALA A 315 -12.25 -32.09 11.29
C ALA A 315 -12.58 -32.99 10.08
N GLN A 316 -11.56 -33.56 9.43
CA GLN A 316 -11.73 -34.46 8.30
C GLN A 316 -12.47 -35.74 8.71
N VAL A 317 -12.10 -36.35 9.84
CA VAL A 317 -12.80 -37.54 10.36
C VAL A 317 -14.26 -37.21 10.65
N ALA A 318 -14.52 -36.09 11.34
CA ALA A 318 -15.87 -35.64 11.66
C ALA A 318 -16.74 -35.41 10.41
N VAL A 319 -16.18 -34.82 9.35
CA VAL A 319 -16.87 -34.65 8.07
C VAL A 319 -17.15 -35.98 7.38
N LEU A 320 -16.15 -36.86 7.27
CA LEU A 320 -16.30 -38.15 6.59
C LEU A 320 -17.29 -39.08 7.31
N GLU A 321 -17.40 -38.97 8.64
CA GLU A 321 -18.35 -39.73 9.43
C GLU A 321 -19.78 -39.18 9.34
N SER A 322 -19.93 -37.88 9.05
CA SER A 322 -21.21 -37.19 8.98
C SER A 322 -22.18 -37.78 7.94
N PRO A 323 -23.47 -37.98 8.29
CA PRO A 323 -24.48 -38.46 7.35
C PRO A 323 -24.71 -37.49 6.19
N ALA A 324 -24.53 -36.18 6.40
CA ALA A 324 -24.68 -35.16 5.35
C ALA A 324 -23.66 -35.35 4.22
N TYR A 325 -22.40 -35.62 4.56
CA TYR A 325 -21.35 -35.90 3.59
C TYR A 325 -21.56 -37.24 2.87
N LYS A 326 -22.06 -38.26 3.58
CA LYS A 326 -22.38 -39.57 2.99
C LYS A 326 -23.55 -39.54 2.01
N ALA A 327 -24.51 -38.63 2.22
CA ALA A 327 -25.68 -38.47 1.35
C ALA A 327 -25.37 -37.65 0.08
N ASP A 328 -24.46 -36.68 0.15
CA ASP A 328 -24.18 -35.76 -0.96
C ASP A 328 -23.06 -36.27 -1.88
N ARG A 329 -23.44 -36.72 -3.08
CA ARG A 329 -22.50 -37.22 -4.09
C ARG A 329 -21.58 -36.12 -4.65
N GLU A 330 -22.02 -34.86 -4.70
CA GLU A 330 -21.19 -33.76 -5.20
C GLU A 330 -20.07 -33.42 -4.20
N MET A 331 -20.33 -33.53 -2.89
CA MET A 331 -19.29 -33.38 -1.86
C MET A 331 -18.26 -34.51 -1.91
N GLN A 332 -18.69 -35.75 -2.20
CA GLN A 332 -17.80 -36.90 -2.33
C GLN A 332 -16.93 -36.86 -3.58
N ALA A 333 -17.43 -36.23 -4.65
CA ALA A 333 -16.66 -36.02 -5.88
C ALA A 333 -15.57 -34.96 -5.71
N LEU A 334 -15.58 -34.19 -4.61
CA LEU A 334 -14.62 -33.13 -4.36
C LEU A 334 -13.21 -33.72 -4.07
N PRO A 335 -12.15 -33.20 -4.70
CA PRO A 335 -10.78 -33.55 -4.37
C PRO A 335 -10.46 -33.29 -2.90
N ALA A 336 -9.64 -34.16 -2.29
CA ALA A 336 -9.19 -33.98 -0.91
C ALA A 336 -8.44 -32.65 -0.68
N LEU A 337 -7.76 -32.12 -1.71
CA LEU A 337 -7.11 -30.82 -1.67
C LEU A 337 -8.11 -29.68 -1.49
N ASP A 338 -9.23 -29.70 -2.22
CA ASP A 338 -10.25 -28.66 -2.13
C ASP A 338 -10.95 -28.69 -0.75
N MET A 339 -11.11 -29.89 -0.17
CA MET A 339 -11.63 -30.04 1.20
C MET A 339 -10.68 -29.41 2.24
N LEU A 340 -9.37 -29.61 2.07
CA LEU A 340 -8.35 -29.01 2.94
C LEU A 340 -8.29 -27.49 2.79
N LEU A 341 -8.34 -26.97 1.56
CA LEU A 341 -8.34 -25.53 1.30
C LEU A 341 -9.59 -24.86 1.90
N ALA A 342 -10.76 -25.50 1.75
CA ALA A 342 -12.00 -25.01 2.37
C ALA A 342 -11.90 -24.94 3.90
N PHE A 343 -11.25 -25.92 4.53
CA PHE A 343 -10.99 -25.92 5.96
C PHE A 343 -10.00 -24.83 6.37
N GLU A 344 -8.89 -24.68 5.64
CA GLU A 344 -7.90 -23.63 5.91
C GLU A 344 -8.53 -22.24 5.85
N ASP A 345 -9.33 -21.97 4.81
CA ASP A 345 -10.03 -20.70 4.66
C ASP A 345 -11.05 -20.47 5.79
N LEU A 346 -11.77 -21.51 6.21
CA LEU A 346 -12.69 -21.42 7.35
C LEU A 346 -11.94 -21.10 8.66
N ILE A 347 -10.85 -21.81 8.95
CA ILE A 347 -10.07 -21.57 10.17
C ILE A 347 -9.50 -20.15 10.17
N ARG A 348 -8.99 -19.64 9.05
CA ARG A 348 -8.51 -18.24 8.94
C ARG A 348 -9.60 -17.21 9.24
N VAL A 349 -10.85 -17.48 8.81
CA VAL A 349 -11.99 -16.61 9.14
C VAL A 349 -12.30 -16.67 10.63
N LEU A 350 -12.37 -17.88 11.21
CA LEU A 350 -12.62 -18.07 12.64
C LEU A 350 -11.53 -17.45 13.53
N GLU A 351 -10.26 -17.58 13.15
CA GLU A 351 -9.12 -16.94 13.82
C GLU A 351 -9.28 -15.42 13.85
N ARG A 352 -9.62 -14.82 12.70
CA ARG A 352 -9.85 -13.38 12.60
C ARG A 352 -11.02 -12.93 13.47
N GLU A 353 -12.13 -13.65 13.42
CA GLU A 353 -13.30 -13.35 14.25
C GLU A 353 -12.98 -13.47 15.75
N TRP A 354 -12.22 -14.50 16.14
CA TRP A 354 -11.78 -14.69 17.51
C TRP A 354 -10.85 -13.57 17.97
N GLU A 355 -9.85 -13.19 17.18
CA GLU A 355 -8.95 -12.07 17.46
C GLU A 355 -9.71 -10.75 17.60
N ASP A 356 -10.66 -10.48 16.71
CA ASP A 356 -11.49 -9.28 16.77
C ASP A 356 -12.39 -9.26 18.01
N GLN A 357 -12.93 -10.41 18.43
CA GLN A 357 -13.68 -10.53 19.69
C GLN A 357 -12.78 -10.30 20.91
N GLN A 358 -11.57 -10.86 20.94
CA GLN A 358 -10.61 -10.63 22.02
C GLN A 358 -10.18 -9.17 22.08
N ARG A 359 -9.91 -8.55 20.92
CA ARG A 359 -9.56 -7.12 20.82
C ARG A 359 -10.71 -6.24 21.32
N LYS A 360 -11.96 -6.53 20.92
CA LYS A 360 -13.14 -5.80 21.41
C LYS A 360 -13.26 -5.91 22.93
N LYS A 361 -13.18 -7.12 23.49
CA LYS A 361 -13.21 -7.34 24.95
C LYS A 361 -12.08 -6.59 25.67
N SER A 362 -10.86 -6.61 25.13
CA SER A 362 -9.72 -5.89 25.68
C SER A 362 -9.93 -4.37 25.66
N ILE A 363 -10.44 -3.81 24.54
CA ILE A 363 -10.75 -2.39 24.43
C ILE A 363 -11.88 -1.98 25.37
N GLU A 364 -12.93 -2.79 25.51
CA GLU A 364 -14.03 -2.54 26.44
C GLU A 364 -13.57 -2.55 27.90
N LEU A 365 -12.73 -3.52 28.27
CA LEU A 365 -12.11 -3.56 29.59
C LEU A 365 -11.25 -2.32 29.84
N ALA A 366 -10.37 -1.97 28.89
CA ALA A 366 -9.53 -0.77 29.00
C ALA A 366 -10.36 0.53 29.09
N ARG A 367 -11.49 0.62 28.37
CA ARG A 367 -12.43 1.74 28.47
C ARG A 367 -13.10 1.78 29.84
N ARG A 368 -13.55 0.65 30.38
CA ARG A 368 -14.14 0.54 31.72
C ARG A 368 -13.14 0.98 32.78
N ASP A 369 -11.91 0.48 32.71
CA ASP A 369 -10.84 0.80 33.65
C ASP A 369 -10.48 2.29 33.59
N ARG A 370 -10.44 2.88 32.38
CA ARG A 370 -10.22 4.32 32.22
C ARG A 370 -11.34 5.15 32.85
N ARG A 371 -12.61 4.80 32.60
CA ARG A 371 -13.75 5.50 33.22
C ARG A 371 -13.75 5.39 34.74
N ALA A 372 -13.39 4.22 35.28
CA ALA A 372 -13.25 4.04 36.72
C ALA A 372 -12.16 4.95 37.31
N ARG A 373 -11.00 5.09 36.63
CA ARG A 373 -9.94 6.02 37.05
C ARG A 373 -10.37 7.48 36.94
N GLU A 374 -11.02 7.87 35.84
CA GLU A 374 -11.54 9.23 35.65
C GLU A 374 -12.59 9.58 36.70
N GLY A 375 -13.53 8.68 36.99
CA GLY A 375 -14.54 8.89 38.03
C GLY A 375 -13.95 9.01 39.44
N PHE A 376 -12.89 8.27 39.78
CA PHE A 376 -12.22 8.44 41.06
C PHE A 376 -11.38 9.73 41.13
N ARG A 377 -10.75 10.16 40.02
CA ARG A 377 -10.07 11.47 39.94
C ARG A 377 -11.06 12.62 40.13
N GLU A 378 -12.23 12.52 39.53
CA GLU A 378 -13.31 13.50 39.71
C GLU A 378 -13.73 13.58 41.18
N LEU A 379 -13.93 12.44 41.86
CA LEU A 379 -14.19 12.41 43.29
C LEU A 379 -13.08 13.08 44.11
N LEU A 380 -11.80 12.81 43.81
CA LEU A 380 -10.69 13.48 44.49
C LEU A 380 -10.70 15.00 44.22
N GLY A 381 -11.10 15.44 43.03
CA GLY A 381 -11.32 16.85 42.70
C GLY A 381 -12.44 17.46 43.54
N GLU A 382 -13.58 16.79 43.65
CA GLU A 382 -14.71 17.21 44.51
C GLU A 382 -14.26 17.35 45.98
N LEU A 383 -13.43 16.42 46.48
CA LEU A 383 -12.88 16.48 47.84
C LEU A 383 -11.81 17.55 48.03
N LYS A 384 -11.05 17.88 46.99
CA LYS A 384 -10.13 19.02 46.95
C LYS A 384 -10.91 20.33 47.03
N GLU A 385 -11.95 20.50 46.21
CA GLU A 385 -12.83 21.68 46.22
C GLU A 385 -13.60 21.84 47.53
N ALA A 386 -14.05 20.74 48.13
CA ALA A 386 -14.68 20.73 49.45
C ALA A 386 -13.71 21.01 50.61
N GLY A 387 -12.40 21.11 50.35
CA GLY A 387 -11.37 21.38 51.36
C GLY A 387 -11.06 20.20 52.27
N HIS A 388 -11.52 18.98 51.94
CA HIS A 388 -11.19 17.76 52.68
C HIS A 388 -9.77 17.29 52.39
N ILE A 389 -9.26 17.54 51.18
CA ILE A 389 -7.87 17.27 50.81
C ILE A 389 -7.10 18.60 50.86
N LYS A 390 -6.13 18.68 51.76
CA LYS A 390 -5.17 19.78 51.88
C LYS A 390 -3.74 19.28 51.68
N ALA A 391 -2.78 20.21 51.60
CA ALA A 391 -1.37 19.88 51.67
C ALA A 391 -1.05 19.00 52.90
N LYS A 392 -0.16 18.01 52.73
CA LYS A 392 0.28 17.04 53.75
C LYS A 392 -0.84 16.17 54.33
N THR A 393 -2.01 16.09 53.68
CA THR A 393 -3.13 15.24 54.12
C THR A 393 -2.78 13.76 53.99
N LYS A 394 -3.21 12.95 54.96
CA LYS A 394 -2.92 11.51 55.01
C LYS A 394 -4.09 10.70 54.48
N TRP A 395 -3.82 9.63 53.74
CA TRP A 395 -4.86 8.74 53.23
C TRP A 395 -5.82 8.23 54.32
N LYS A 396 -5.32 7.96 55.53
CA LYS A 396 -6.13 7.51 56.68
C LYS A 396 -7.27 8.48 57.05
N THR A 397 -7.13 9.77 56.78
CA THR A 397 -8.19 10.77 57.07
C THR A 397 -9.24 10.81 55.97
N ILE A 398 -8.86 10.50 54.72
CA ILE A 398 -9.75 10.52 53.54
C ILE A 398 -10.48 9.20 53.35
N TYR A 399 -9.84 8.07 53.64
CA TYR A 399 -10.39 6.73 53.44
C TYR A 399 -11.80 6.52 54.04
N PRO A 400 -12.14 6.99 55.25
CA PRO A 400 -13.49 6.85 55.80
C PRO A 400 -14.59 7.52 54.97
N VAL A 401 -14.23 8.54 54.19
CA VAL A 401 -15.15 9.29 53.32
C VAL A 401 -15.30 8.57 51.98
N VAL A 402 -14.19 8.20 51.34
CA VAL A 402 -14.20 7.57 49.99
C VAL A 402 -14.49 6.08 50.00
N GLY A 403 -14.25 5.38 51.11
CA GLY A 403 -14.23 3.92 51.17
C GLY A 403 -15.58 3.24 50.89
N LYS A 404 -16.68 3.99 50.99
CA LYS A 404 -18.05 3.50 50.70
C LYS A 404 -18.57 3.92 49.33
N GLU A 405 -17.82 4.73 48.60
CA GLU A 405 -18.31 5.35 47.39
C GLU A 405 -18.17 4.43 46.18
N GLU A 406 -19.18 4.44 45.31
CA GLU A 406 -19.18 3.59 44.11
C GLU A 406 -18.00 3.88 43.18
N ARG A 407 -17.57 5.15 43.05
CA ARG A 407 -16.43 5.53 42.20
C ARG A 407 -15.12 4.92 42.71
N TYR A 408 -14.94 4.84 44.04
CA TYR A 408 -13.80 4.15 44.67
C TYR A 408 -13.89 2.63 44.48
N LEU A 409 -15.04 2.03 44.76
CA LEU A 409 -15.26 0.59 44.63
C LEU A 409 -15.05 0.11 43.19
N ASN A 410 -15.50 0.88 42.20
CA ASN A 410 -15.36 0.57 40.77
C ASN A 410 -13.90 0.56 40.29
N LEU A 411 -13.02 1.32 40.98
CA LEU A 411 -11.60 1.37 40.67
C LEU A 411 -10.83 0.18 41.27
N LEU A 412 -11.35 -0.46 42.32
CA LEU A 412 -10.68 -1.59 42.96
C LEU A 412 -10.50 -2.76 41.99
N GLY A 413 -9.28 -3.31 41.96
CA GLY A 413 -8.92 -4.42 41.07
C GLY A 413 -8.70 -4.04 39.61
N CYS A 414 -8.82 -2.75 39.24
CA CYS A 414 -8.42 -2.29 37.91
C CYS A 414 -6.87 -2.26 37.82
N PRO A 415 -6.26 -2.71 36.71
CA PRO A 415 -4.81 -2.60 36.50
C PRO A 415 -4.37 -1.12 36.45
N GLY A 416 -3.08 -0.81 36.58
CA GLY A 416 -2.57 0.57 36.49
C GLY A 416 -2.62 1.35 37.81
N SER A 417 -2.78 2.68 37.74
CA SER A 417 -2.69 3.54 38.92
C SER A 417 -3.71 3.17 39.98
N ASN A 418 -3.21 2.90 41.18
CA ASN A 418 -4.05 2.50 42.29
C ASN A 418 -4.73 3.74 42.96
N PRO A 419 -5.79 3.56 43.76
CA PRO A 419 -6.47 4.70 44.40
C PRO A 419 -5.55 5.56 45.29
N LEU A 420 -4.52 4.97 45.88
CA LEU A 420 -3.57 5.68 46.75
C LEU A 420 -2.58 6.52 45.94
N GLU A 421 -2.13 6.04 44.78
CA GLU A 421 -1.30 6.78 43.82
C GLU A 421 -2.06 7.98 43.27
N LEU A 422 -3.31 7.79 42.85
CA LEU A 422 -4.15 8.90 42.39
C LEU A 422 -4.39 9.96 43.48
N PHE A 423 -4.50 9.52 44.74
CA PHE A 423 -4.57 10.44 45.88
C PHE A 423 -3.24 11.17 46.10
N TRP A 424 -2.11 10.48 46.03
CA TRP A 424 -0.80 11.11 46.18
C TRP A 424 -0.52 12.11 45.06
N ASP A 425 -0.95 11.86 43.82
CA ASP A 425 -0.84 12.84 42.74
C ASP A 425 -1.54 14.16 43.12
N VAL A 426 -2.75 14.08 43.70
CA VAL A 426 -3.52 15.26 44.12
C VAL A 426 -2.90 15.93 45.36
N VAL A 427 -2.40 15.16 46.33
CA VAL A 427 -1.73 15.72 47.50
C VAL A 427 -0.40 16.38 47.13
N ASP A 428 0.38 15.78 46.24
CA ASP A 428 1.64 16.34 45.75
C ASP A 428 1.41 17.64 44.98
N GLU A 429 0.36 17.70 44.14
CA GLU A 429 -0.07 18.95 43.50
C GLU A 429 -0.37 20.05 44.55
N MET A 430 -1.08 19.70 45.63
CA MET A 430 -1.38 20.64 46.71
C MET A 430 -0.15 21.03 47.54
N ASP A 431 0.78 20.11 47.75
CA ASP A 431 2.04 20.38 48.44
C ASP A 431 2.92 21.32 47.61
N GLN A 432 3.02 21.10 46.29
CA GLN A 432 3.74 21.99 45.38
C GLN A 432 3.13 23.41 45.34
N GLU A 433 1.79 23.51 45.31
CA GLU A 433 1.11 24.81 45.41
C GLU A 433 1.41 25.51 46.74
N LEU A 434 1.42 24.77 47.85
CA LEU A 434 1.75 25.32 49.17
C LEU A 434 3.22 25.77 49.23
N GLU A 435 4.16 24.98 48.73
CA GLU A 435 5.58 25.33 48.67
C GLU A 435 5.84 26.57 47.80
N ALA A 436 5.11 26.73 46.69
CA ALA A 436 5.17 27.93 45.87
C ALA A 436 4.70 29.17 46.66
N LYS A 437 3.57 29.07 47.37
CA LYS A 437 3.07 30.14 48.25
C LYS A 437 4.05 30.45 49.38
N GLU A 438 4.62 29.43 50.02
CA GLU A 438 5.66 29.57 51.04
C GLU A 438 6.89 30.31 50.50
N ARG A 439 7.33 30.00 49.28
CA ARG A 439 8.48 30.67 48.65
C ARG A 439 8.21 32.17 48.46
N ASP A 440 7.02 32.54 47.98
CA ASP A 440 6.65 33.94 47.78
C ASP A 440 6.53 34.69 49.12
N VAL A 441 5.96 34.05 50.14
CA VAL A 441 5.92 34.57 51.52
C VAL A 441 7.31 34.73 52.13
N ARG A 442 8.20 33.72 52.01
CA ARG A 442 9.58 33.81 52.51
C ARG A 442 10.35 34.93 51.83
N ARG A 443 10.14 35.14 50.53
CA ARG A 443 10.71 36.29 49.78
C ARG A 443 10.22 37.62 50.37
N ALA A 444 8.92 37.75 50.65
CA ALA A 444 8.37 38.96 51.24
C ALA A 444 8.88 39.20 52.67
N LEU A 445 8.95 38.16 53.51
CA LEU A 445 9.49 38.25 54.87
C LEU A 445 10.95 38.68 54.89
N SER A 446 11.76 38.17 53.96
CA SER A 446 13.16 38.58 53.80
C SER A 446 13.28 40.06 53.42
N LYS A 447 12.35 40.62 52.63
CA LYS A 447 12.33 42.05 52.28
C LYS A 447 11.93 42.93 53.47
N SER A 448 11.02 42.46 54.32
CA SER A 448 10.66 43.17 55.56
C SER A 448 11.71 43.07 56.66
N GLY A 449 12.72 42.19 56.51
CA GLY A 449 13.78 41.99 57.50
C GLY A 449 13.34 41.26 58.76
N LEU A 450 12.22 40.52 58.73
CA LEU A 450 11.76 39.72 59.85
C LEU A 450 12.39 38.32 59.77
N GLU A 451 13.14 37.92 60.80
CA GLU A 451 13.52 36.52 61.01
C GLU A 451 12.33 35.77 61.60
N PHE A 452 11.85 34.76 60.86
CA PHE A 452 10.71 33.95 61.27
C PHE A 452 11.18 32.79 62.14
N ASP A 453 10.82 32.84 63.42
CA ASP A 453 11.21 31.87 64.45
C ASP A 453 9.99 31.10 65.00
N GLU A 454 10.25 30.04 65.78
CA GLU A 454 9.23 29.18 66.39
C GLU A 454 8.21 29.96 67.26
N ASN A 455 8.65 31.09 67.82
CA ASN A 455 7.87 31.93 68.73
C ASN A 455 7.22 33.13 68.04
N THR A 456 7.40 33.33 66.74
CA THR A 456 6.81 34.46 66.01
C THR A 456 5.28 34.33 65.99
N PRO A 457 4.51 35.25 66.60
CA PRO A 457 3.06 35.18 66.59
C PRO A 457 2.49 35.56 65.21
N TYR A 458 1.29 35.07 64.90
CA TYR A 458 0.64 35.31 63.61
C TYR A 458 0.45 36.81 63.30
N GLN A 459 0.26 37.65 64.32
CA GLN A 459 0.10 39.09 64.17
C GLN A 459 1.37 39.77 63.62
N ASP A 460 2.54 39.37 64.11
CA ASP A 460 3.83 39.91 63.67
C ASP A 460 4.18 39.43 62.26
N TYR A 461 3.83 38.19 61.93
CA TYR A 461 3.91 37.67 60.57
C TYR A 461 3.01 38.46 59.61
N ARG A 462 1.76 38.74 60.01
CA ARG A 462 0.80 39.47 59.16
C ARG A 462 1.20 40.93 58.96
N SER A 463 1.72 41.59 59.99
CA SER A 463 2.19 42.98 59.91
C SER A 463 3.44 43.10 59.04
N ALA A 464 4.40 42.18 59.18
CA ALA A 464 5.59 42.11 58.34
C ALA A 464 5.25 41.91 56.85
N LEU A 465 4.33 40.99 56.53
CA LEU A 465 3.86 40.80 55.15
C LEU A 465 3.13 42.02 54.58
N THR A 466 2.36 42.75 55.42
CA THR A 466 1.71 44.00 54.99
C THR A 466 2.74 45.09 54.73
N SER A 467 3.79 45.15 55.55
CA SER A 467 4.88 46.12 55.40
C SER A 467 5.78 45.85 54.17
N ALA A 468 5.88 44.59 53.74
CA ALA A 468 6.70 44.18 52.61
C ALA A 468 6.10 44.57 51.23
N ALA A 469 4.79 44.87 51.17
CA ALA A 469 4.07 45.32 49.98
C ALA A 469 4.41 44.53 48.69
N ASP A 470 4.47 43.19 48.78
CA ASP A 470 4.75 42.30 47.64
C ASP A 470 3.43 41.95 46.91
N ASP A 471 3.35 42.26 45.61
CA ASP A 471 2.15 42.08 44.78
C ASP A 471 1.68 40.61 44.72
N GLU A 472 2.60 39.64 44.84
CA GLU A 472 2.24 38.22 44.82
C GLU A 472 1.66 37.74 46.15
N VAL A 473 2.11 38.30 47.27
CA VAL A 473 1.53 38.01 48.60
C VAL A 473 0.18 38.69 48.77
N ALA A 474 -0.03 39.86 48.15
CA ALA A 474 -1.32 40.57 48.15
C ALA A 474 -2.45 39.79 47.46
N LYS A 475 -2.13 38.88 46.53
CA LYS A 475 -3.08 38.02 45.83
C LYS A 475 -3.51 36.78 46.64
N LEU A 476 -2.79 36.44 47.72
CA LEU A 476 -3.10 35.29 48.55
C LEU A 476 -4.28 35.58 49.49
N THR A 477 -5.22 34.64 49.59
CA THR A 477 -6.34 34.74 50.55
C THR A 477 -5.86 34.61 51.99
N GLU A 478 -6.66 35.11 52.95
CA GLU A 478 -6.31 35.03 54.37
C GLU A 478 -6.14 33.58 54.87
N GLU A 479 -6.91 32.65 54.31
CA GLU A 479 -6.79 31.22 54.61
C GLU A 479 -5.45 30.65 54.12
N ASN A 480 -5.04 30.98 52.89
CA ASN A 480 -3.74 30.57 52.36
C ASN A 480 -2.57 31.14 53.20
N LEU A 481 -2.69 32.38 53.70
CA LEU A 481 -1.66 32.99 54.56
C LEU A 481 -1.54 32.29 55.92
N LYS A 482 -2.67 31.83 56.49
CA LYS A 482 -2.69 31.02 57.72
C LYS A 482 -2.09 29.64 57.49
N GLU A 483 -2.44 28.98 56.39
CA GLU A 483 -1.91 27.66 56.04
C GLU A 483 -0.39 27.70 55.82
N VAL A 484 0.12 28.73 55.14
CA VAL A 484 1.56 28.95 54.97
C VAL A 484 2.25 29.22 56.32
N TYR A 485 1.66 30.04 57.19
CA TYR A 485 2.20 30.30 58.54
C TYR A 485 2.29 29.01 59.36
N GLU A 486 1.24 28.20 59.38
CA GLU A 486 1.22 26.93 60.10
C GLU A 486 2.23 25.94 59.52
N SER A 487 2.36 25.85 58.20
CA SER A 487 3.34 24.98 57.55
C SER A 487 4.78 25.40 57.86
N MET A 488 5.11 26.70 57.72
CA MET A 488 6.44 27.23 58.07
C MET A 488 6.79 26.98 59.54
N LYS A 489 5.83 27.16 60.45
CA LYS A 489 6.01 26.89 61.88
C LYS A 489 6.21 25.40 62.17
N ASN A 490 5.42 24.53 61.55
CA ASN A 490 5.55 23.08 61.69
C ASN A 490 6.90 22.57 61.16
N ASP A 491 7.40 23.15 60.06
CA ASP A 491 8.71 22.80 59.50
C ASP A 491 9.86 23.22 60.43
N LEU A 492 9.76 24.38 61.09
CA LEU A 492 10.73 24.80 62.12
C LEU A 492 10.71 23.85 63.33
N LEU A 493 9.52 23.56 63.88
CA LEU A 493 9.36 22.63 64.99
C LEU A 493 9.92 21.24 64.66
N LYS A 494 9.68 20.75 63.44
CA LYS A 494 10.22 19.46 62.98
C LYS A 494 11.74 19.51 62.86
N LYS A 495 12.32 20.58 62.31
CA LYS A 495 13.78 20.76 62.24
C LYS A 495 14.41 20.80 63.64
N ALA A 496 13.78 21.46 64.61
CA ALA A 496 14.25 21.49 65.98
C ALA A 496 14.13 20.12 66.67
N GLU A 497 13.05 19.39 66.45
CA GLU A 497 12.89 18.03 66.98
C GLU A 497 13.92 17.05 66.37
N ASP A 498 14.16 17.14 65.06
CA ASP A 498 15.16 16.32 64.37
C ASP A 498 16.58 16.68 64.79
N ALA A 499 16.87 17.97 65.01
CA ALA A 499 18.13 18.42 65.60
C ALA A 499 18.33 17.86 67.02
N ARG A 500 17.27 17.88 67.85
CA ARG A 500 17.28 17.29 69.19
C ARG A 500 17.54 15.77 69.14
N LYS A 501 16.84 15.04 68.27
CA LYS A 501 17.05 13.59 68.06
C LYS A 501 18.46 13.30 67.57
N LYS A 502 19.01 14.11 66.68
CA LYS A 502 20.39 13.97 66.18
C LYS A 502 21.42 14.23 67.28
N ALA A 503 21.21 15.25 68.10
CA ALA A 503 22.04 15.53 69.27
C ALA A 503 22.00 14.38 70.28
N GLU A 504 20.82 13.83 70.54
CA GLU A 504 20.65 12.67 71.42
C GLU A 504 21.38 11.43 70.87
N ARG A 505 21.25 11.13 69.57
CA ARG A 505 21.99 10.02 68.92
C ARG A 505 23.50 10.21 69.04
N ARG A 506 24.00 11.44 68.81
CA ARG A 506 25.43 11.77 68.99
C ARG A 506 25.89 11.52 70.43
N LEU A 507 25.09 11.95 71.40
CA LEU A 507 25.39 11.71 72.81
C LEU A 507 25.45 10.21 73.14
N ARG A 508 24.50 9.41 72.62
CA ARG A 508 24.51 7.95 72.80
C ARG A 508 25.77 7.30 72.19
N HIS A 509 26.18 7.69 70.99
CA HIS A 509 27.41 7.19 70.38
C HIS A 509 28.65 7.56 71.20
N LEU A 510 28.76 8.81 71.68
CA LEU A 510 29.85 9.22 72.56
C LEU A 510 29.89 8.44 73.87
N GLN A 511 28.72 8.11 74.44
CA GLN A 511 28.62 7.27 75.63
C GLN A 511 29.08 5.84 75.37
N ASP A 512 28.74 5.26 74.21
CA ASP A 512 29.17 3.91 73.85
C ASP A 512 30.66 3.84 73.50
N ASP A 513 31.21 4.87 72.85
CA ASP A 513 32.65 5.02 72.60
C ASP A 513 33.43 5.13 73.92
N LEU A 514 32.92 5.93 74.87
CA LEU A 514 33.48 6.02 76.22
C LEU A 514 33.42 4.66 76.94
N ARG A 515 32.28 3.97 76.90
CA ARG A 515 32.14 2.61 77.48
C ARG A 515 33.12 1.62 76.86
N TYR A 516 33.32 1.69 75.54
CA TYR A 516 34.28 0.85 74.84
C TYR A 516 35.72 1.17 75.25
N ALA A 517 36.08 2.45 75.36
CA ALA A 517 37.39 2.88 75.84
C ALA A 517 37.65 2.41 77.28
N LEU A 518 36.68 2.62 78.19
CA LEU A 518 36.75 2.17 79.58
C LEU A 518 36.88 0.64 79.69
N LYS A 519 36.22 -0.13 78.81
CA LYS A 519 36.37 -1.59 78.74
C LYS A 519 37.75 -2.03 78.23
N LYS A 520 38.45 -1.19 77.48
CA LYS A 520 39.77 -1.46 76.90
C LYS A 520 40.93 -0.98 77.78
N LEU A 521 40.67 -0.21 78.84
CA LEU A 521 41.64 0.04 79.90
C LEU A 521 42.00 -1.30 80.56
N GLY A 522 43.30 -1.60 80.60
CA GLY A 522 43.83 -2.87 81.13
C GLY A 522 43.82 -2.97 82.66
N SER A 523 43.46 -1.90 83.36
CA SER A 523 43.26 -1.85 84.80
C SER A 523 41.77 -2.06 85.15
N THR A 524 41.48 -2.84 86.19
CA THR A 524 40.13 -2.91 86.75
C THR A 524 39.81 -1.56 87.38
N ILE A 525 38.94 -0.78 86.74
CA ILE A 525 38.50 0.52 87.25
C ILE A 525 37.75 0.29 88.58
N ASN A 526 38.30 0.79 89.70
CA ASN A 526 37.61 0.79 90.98
C ASN A 526 36.61 1.94 91.03
N LEU A 527 35.39 1.69 91.52
CA LEU A 527 34.32 2.70 91.64
C LEU A 527 34.64 3.84 92.62
N ASP A 528 35.64 3.64 93.50
CA ASP A 528 36.05 4.60 94.52
C ASP A 528 37.22 5.52 94.08
N GLU A 529 37.77 5.32 92.87
CA GLU A 529 38.82 6.17 92.32
C GLU A 529 38.22 7.45 91.68
N PRO A 530 38.80 8.64 91.91
CA PRO A 530 38.29 9.88 91.33
C PRO A 530 38.43 9.86 89.80
N TYR A 531 37.53 10.54 89.09
CA TYR A 531 37.53 10.61 87.62
C TYR A 531 38.89 11.03 87.03
N GLU A 532 39.65 11.87 87.74
CA GLU A 532 40.98 12.32 87.33
C GLU A 532 42.06 11.21 87.39
N ALA A 533 41.80 10.08 88.05
CA ALA A 533 42.72 8.95 88.20
C ALA A 533 42.49 7.80 87.20
N VAL A 534 41.37 7.83 86.47
CA VAL A 534 40.93 6.84 85.46
C VAL A 534 41.06 7.44 84.07
#